data_AF-K0C3H7-F1
#
_entry.id   AF-K0C3H7-F1
#
_cell.length_a   1.000
_cell.length_b   1.000
_cell.length_c   1.000
_cell.angle_alpha   90.00
_cell.angle_beta   90.00
_cell.angle_gamma   90.00
#
_symmetry.space_group_name_H-M   'P 1'
#
loop_
_entity.id
_entity.type
_entity.pdbx_description
1 polymer ?
#
loop_
_entity_poly.entity_id
_entity_poly.type
_entity_poly.pdbx_seq_one_letter_code
_entity_poly.pdbx_strand_id
1 'polypeptide(L)'
;MALAGGEESFISAQQFMGSFIGRLVLFGWTFALFFHLSNGIRHLVWDAGYCFEKADVEKTSYIVLGLSAFLTIVVWIVAFSSGAGA
;
A
#
# COMPACT_ATOMS: atom_id res chain seq x y z
N MET A 1 -13.94 12.17 -5.40
CA MET A 1 -15.12 13.07 -5.43
C MET A 1 -16.29 12.59 -4.56
N ALA A 2 -16.15 11.59 -3.69
CA ALA A 2 -17.22 11.16 -2.76
C ALA A 2 -17.44 12.15 -1.59
N LEU A 3 -16.35 12.65 -0.99
CA LEU A 3 -16.40 13.69 0.07
C LEU A 3 -16.91 15.05 -0.43
N ALA A 4 -16.66 15.39 -1.70
CA ALA A 4 -17.07 16.66 -2.31
C ALA A 4 -18.49 16.58 -2.94
N GLY A 5 -19.03 15.38 -3.12
CA GLY A 5 -20.32 15.13 -3.76
C GLY A 5 -21.52 15.11 -2.80
N GLY A 6 -21.33 15.56 -1.55
CA GLY A 6 -22.36 15.54 -0.52
C GLY A 6 -22.50 14.20 0.20
N GLU A 7 -23.41 14.16 1.17
CA GLU A 7 -23.60 13.04 2.11
C GLU A 7 -23.93 11.71 1.40
N GLU A 8 -24.83 11.73 0.43
CA GLU A 8 -25.23 10.52 -0.30
C GLU A 8 -24.04 9.88 -1.04
N SER A 9 -23.23 10.69 -1.70
CA SER A 9 -22.01 10.24 -2.41
C SER A 9 -20.99 9.63 -1.43
N PHE A 10 -20.87 10.22 -0.24
CA PHE A 10 -19.98 9.71 0.80
C PHE A 10 -20.47 8.36 1.37
N ILE A 11 -21.76 8.24 1.68
CA ILE A 11 -22.37 7.00 2.19
C ILE A 11 -22.21 5.87 1.18
N SER A 12 -22.48 6.11 -0.11
CA SER A 12 -22.33 5.10 -1.17
C SER A 12 -20.88 4.62 -1.29
N ALA A 13 -19.91 5.54 -1.25
CA ALA A 13 -18.49 5.18 -1.26
C ALA A 13 -18.08 4.37 -0.02
N GLN A 14 -18.54 4.78 1.17
CA GLN A 14 -18.28 4.08 2.42
C GLN A 14 -18.85 2.65 2.40
N GLN A 15 -20.07 2.46 1.90
CA GLN A 15 -20.69 1.15 1.75
C GLN A 15 -19.91 0.25 0.78
N PHE A 16 -19.49 0.79 -0.37
CA PHE A 16 -18.69 0.04 -1.33
C PHE A 16 -17.32 -0.36 -0.74
N MET A 17 -16.60 0.60 -0.16
CA MET A 17 -15.28 0.36 0.45
C MET A 17 -15.35 -0.60 1.65
N GLY A 18 -16.46 -0.59 2.38
CA GLY A 18 -16.73 -1.52 3.47
C GLY A 18 -17.11 -2.94 3.03
N SER A 19 -17.56 -3.12 1.78
CA SER A 19 -17.90 -4.44 1.25
C SER A 19 -16.67 -5.35 1.09
N PHE A 20 -16.89 -6.67 1.00
CA PHE A 20 -15.80 -7.63 0.77
C PHE A 20 -14.97 -7.29 -0.49
N ILE A 21 -15.64 -6.92 -1.58
CA ILE A 21 -14.98 -6.57 -2.84
C ILE A 21 -14.20 -5.25 -2.70
N GLY A 22 -14.79 -4.24 -2.07
CA GLY A 22 -14.11 -2.97 -1.80
C GLY A 22 -12.85 -3.17 -0.95
N ARG A 23 -12.94 -3.98 0.10
CA ARG A 23 -11.79 -4.35 0.94
C ARG A 23 -10.72 -5.12 0.15
N LEU A 24 -11.09 -6.06 -0.71
CA LEU A 24 -10.14 -6.77 -1.56
C LEU A 24 -9.39 -5.82 -2.51
N VAL A 25 -10.10 -4.88 -3.13
CA VAL A 25 -9.51 -3.84 -3.99
C VAL A 25 -8.57 -2.95 -3.18
N LEU A 26 -9.00 -2.50 -1.99
CA LEU A 26 -8.18 -1.69 -1.10
C LEU A 26 -6.91 -2.44 -0.66
N PHE A 27 -6.99 -3.75 -0.41
CA PHE A 27 -5.83 -4.56 -0.02
C PHE A 27 -4.80 -4.56 -1.13
N GLY A 28 -5.21 -4.91 -2.35
CA GLY A 28 -4.35 -4.88 -3.53
C GLY A 28 -3.77 -3.50 -3.81
N TRP A 29 -4.59 -2.45 -3.66
CA TRP A 29 -4.15 -1.07 -3.81
C TRP A 29 -3.10 -0.67 -2.76
N THR A 30 -3.29 -1.02 -1.49
CA THR A 30 -2.31 -0.73 -0.43
C THR A 30 -0.98 -1.44 -0.67
N PHE A 31 -1.01 -2.70 -1.13
CA PHE A 31 0.21 -3.41 -1.51
C PHE A 31 0.90 -2.74 -2.70
N ALA A 32 0.16 -2.38 -3.76
CA ALA A 32 0.71 -1.70 -4.92
C ALA A 32 1.35 -0.36 -4.55
N LEU A 33 0.70 0.41 -3.65
CA LEU A 33 1.24 1.66 -3.11
C LEU A 33 2.57 1.45 -2.38
N PHE A 34 2.64 0.51 -1.44
CA PHE A 34 3.87 0.26 -0.69
C PHE A 34 4.97 -0.35 -1.55
N PHE A 35 4.61 -1.18 -2.54
CA PHE A 35 5.56 -1.69 -3.52
C PHE A 35 6.12 -0.57 -4.40
N HIS A 36 5.27 0.34 -4.88
CA HIS A 36 5.71 1.50 -5.65
C HIS A 36 6.61 2.42 -4.81
N LEU A 37 6.20 2.73 -3.58
CA LEU A 37 6.99 3.57 -2.66
C LEU A 37 8.36 2.94 -2.35
N SER A 38 8.40 1.66 -2.02
CA SER A 38 9.64 0.94 -1.68
C SER A 38 10.58 0.87 -2.88
N ASN A 39 10.05 0.64 -4.09
CA ASN A 39 10.85 0.75 -5.32
C ASN A 39 11.32 2.19 -5.56
N GLY A 40 10.47 3.19 -5.32
CA GLY A 40 10.86 4.60 -5.42
C GLY A 40 12.04 4.94 -4.53
N ILE A 41 12.04 4.48 -3.27
CA ILE A 41 13.19 4.62 -2.37
C ILE A 41 14.43 3.92 -2.93
N ARG A 42 14.28 2.68 -3.43
CA ARG A 42 15.40 1.97 -4.08
C ARG A 42 15.96 2.74 -5.27
N HIS A 43 15.10 3.34 -6.10
CA HIS A 43 15.53 4.17 -7.22
C HIS A 43 16.29 5.41 -6.75
N LEU A 44 15.83 6.10 -5.69
CA LEU A 44 16.55 7.23 -5.12
C LEU A 44 17.93 6.82 -4.56
N VAL A 45 18.07 5.60 -4.02
CA VAL A 45 19.36 5.05 -3.59
C VAL A 45 20.30 4.83 -4.79
N TRP A 46 19.76 4.35 -5.91
CA TRP A 46 20.53 4.22 -7.16
C TRP A 46 20.92 5.60 -7.71
N ASP A 47 20.01 6.58 -7.70
CA ASP A 47 20.29 7.95 -8.16
C ASP A 47 21.39 8.62 -7.31
N ALA A 48 21.50 8.24 -6.03
CA ALA A 48 22.56 8.68 -5.13
C ALA A 48 23.91 7.96 -5.32
N GLY A 49 23.99 6.99 -6.24
CA GLY A 49 25.24 6.32 -6.61
C GLY A 49 25.54 5.00 -5.89
N TYR A 50 24.55 4.35 -5.27
CA TYR A 50 24.74 3.13 -4.47
C TYR A 50 24.08 1.89 -5.09
N CYS A 51 24.50 0.69 -4.65
CA CYS A 51 23.84 -0.61 -4.91
C CYS A 51 23.68 -0.98 -6.40
N PHE A 52 24.72 -0.77 -7.21
CA PHE A 52 24.74 -1.15 -8.63
C PHE A 52 25.24 -2.57 -8.92
N GLU A 53 25.82 -3.25 -7.92
CA GLU A 53 26.25 -4.63 -8.07
C GLU A 53 25.05 -5.57 -8.18
N LYS A 54 25.15 -6.61 -9.01
CA LYS A 54 24.04 -7.56 -9.25
C LYS A 54 23.52 -8.18 -7.94
N ALA A 55 24.41 -8.55 -7.04
CA ALA A 55 24.05 -9.12 -5.74
C ALA A 55 23.24 -8.14 -4.87
N ASP A 56 23.56 -6.84 -4.93
CA ASP A 56 22.83 -5.81 -4.20
C ASP A 56 21.44 -5.57 -4.82
N VAL A 57 21.34 -5.58 -6.15
CA VAL A 57 20.05 -5.45 -6.86
C VAL A 57 19.13 -6.62 -6.54
N GLU A 58 19.64 -7.85 -6.51
CA GLU A 58 18.86 -9.04 -6.13
C GLU A 58 18.42 -8.94 -4.66
N LYS A 59 19.34 -8.64 -3.74
CA LYS A 59 19.03 -8.49 -2.31
C LYS A 59 17.99 -7.40 -2.05
N THR A 60 18.16 -6.22 -2.65
CA THR A 60 17.22 -5.10 -2.50
C THR A 60 15.86 -5.40 -3.12
N SER A 61 15.78 -6.23 -4.17
CA SER A 61 14.50 -6.69 -4.73
C SER A 61 13.69 -7.52 -3.73
N TYR A 62 14.33 -8.44 -3.01
CA TYR A 62 13.67 -9.20 -1.94
C TYR A 62 13.30 -8.31 -0.75
N ILE A 63 14.15 -7.35 -0.39
CA ILE A 63 13.84 -6.37 0.68
C ILE A 63 12.60 -5.55 0.32
N VAL A 64 12.53 -5.02 -0.90
CA VAL A 64 11.38 -4.25 -1.39
C VAL A 64 10.10 -5.09 -1.30
N LEU A 65 10.12 -6.33 -1.78
CA LEU A 65 8.96 -7.21 -1.71
C LEU A 65 8.53 -7.50 -0.26
N GLY A 66 9.49 -7.86 0.60
CA GLY A 66 9.25 -8.18 2.00
C GLY A 66 8.73 -6.97 2.79
N LEU A 67 9.32 -5.80 2.59
CA LEU A 67 8.89 -4.55 3.24
C LEU A 67 7.48 -4.15 2.79
N SER A 68 7.17 -4.29 1.50
CA SER A 68 5.84 -3.96 0.97
C SER A 68 4.76 -4.86 1.55
N ALA A 69 5.03 -6.18 1.64
CA ALA A 69 4.13 -7.13 2.27
C ALA A 69 3.97 -6.84 3.77
N PHE A 70 5.07 -6.58 4.48
CA PHE A 70 5.07 -6.25 5.90
C PHE A 70 4.23 -5.01 6.21
N LEU A 71 4.46 -3.90 5.50
CA LEU A 71 3.71 -2.66 5.68
C LEU A 71 2.22 -2.84 5.37
N THR A 72 1.90 -3.59 4.32
CA THR A 72 0.51 -3.93 3.99
C THR A 72 -0.15 -4.68 5.16
N ILE A 73 0.48 -5.72 5.69
CA ILE A 73 -0.06 -6.49 6.81
C ILE A 73 -0.24 -5.61 8.05
N VAL A 74 0.76 -4.80 8.40
CA VAL A 74 0.70 -3.90 9.57
C VAL A 74 -0.47 -2.92 9.46
N VAL A 75 -0.66 -2.28 8.30
CA VAL A 75 -1.77 -1.34 8.09
C VAL A 75 -3.12 -2.04 8.25
N TRP A 76 -3.25 -3.27 7.75
CA TRP A 76 -4.51 -4.01 7.87
C TRP A 76 -4.80 -4.50 9.29
N ILE A 77 -3.76 -4.89 10.06
CA ILE A 77 -3.89 -5.18 11.50
C ILE A 77 -4.36 -3.93 12.25
N VAL A 78 -3.75 -2.76 11.97
CA VAL A 78 -4.14 -1.49 12.59
C VAL A 78 -5.57 -1.11 12.19
N ALA A 79 -5.94 -1.25 10.92
CA ALA A 79 -7.29 -0.93 10.43
C ALA A 79 -8.36 -1.77 11.16
N PHE A 80 -8.16 -3.08 11.30
CA PHE A 80 -9.12 -3.93 12.02
C PHE A 80 -9.12 -3.73 13.54
N SER A 81 -7.97 -3.42 14.15
CA SER A 81 -7.88 -3.20 15.60
C SER A 81 -8.40 -1.84 16.07
N SER A 82 -8.34 -0.82 15.22
CA SER A 82 -8.80 0.55 15.53
C SER A 82 -10.31 0.77 15.29
N GLY A 83 -11.04 -0.25 14.84
CA GLY A 83 -12.45 -0.14 14.44
C GLY A 83 -12.66 0.54 13.08
N ALA A 84 -11.59 1.00 12.40
CA ALA A 84 -11.66 1.55 11.05
C ALA A 84 -12.01 0.48 9.98
N GLY A 85 -11.76 -0.79 10.28
CA GLY A 85 -12.09 -1.96 9.46
C GLY A 85 -13.40 -2.67 9.86
N ALA A 86 -14.16 -2.13 10.83
CA ALA A 86 -15.49 -2.63 11.18
C ALA A 86 -16.54 -1.98 10.28
#